data_AF-A0A3M0H7X0-F1
#
_entry.id   AF-A0A3M0H7X0-F1
#
_cell.length_a   1.000
_cell.length_b   1.000
_cell.length_c   1.000
_cell.angle_alpha   90.00
_cell.angle_beta   90.00
_cell.angle_gamma   90.00
#
_symmetry.space_group_name_H-M   'P 1'
#
loop_
_entity.id
_entity.type
_entity.pdbx_description
1 polymer ?
#
loop_
_entity_poly.entity_id
_entity_poly.type
_entity_poly.pdbx_seq_one_letter_code
_entity_poly.pdbx_strand_id
1 'polypeptide(L)'
;MARSDIAAFHHLTARWSTKAIDKMLAAINQSPGTGDEPDPIDILFSQLHNVMPHDYDWMLRSATVKDSVTAFEVYLESAAAEVLHQHDLEWAVRADRSVNWGDLKSFYTRLGVDVDTEEVRRVRDLRHTLVHRRGALRTEDDRKQFHTRDGLIVDLDLDYVKQSTSVLTEVVQAAEQAVVPYVFTSRREPSLSHANKVRPRVRGRTGQ
;
A
#
# COMPACT_ATOMS: atom_id res chain seq x y z
N MET A 1 -2.09 11.71 -8.11
CA MET A 1 -0.75 12.08 -7.57
C MET A 1 -0.06 10.88 -6.93
N ALA A 2 -0.63 10.20 -5.92
CA ALA A 2 0.05 9.11 -5.21
C ALA A 2 0.60 7.95 -6.08
N ARG A 3 -0.08 7.56 -7.17
CA ARG A 3 0.38 6.48 -8.06
C ARG A 3 1.69 6.82 -8.79
N SER A 4 1.87 8.06 -9.25
CA SER A 4 3.10 8.46 -9.95
C SER A 4 4.29 8.46 -9.01
N ASP A 5 4.08 8.87 -7.76
CA ASP A 5 5.17 9.08 -6.81
C ASP A 5 5.70 7.76 -6.27
N ILE A 6 4.80 6.82 -5.94
CA ILE A 6 5.18 5.46 -5.50
C ILE A 6 5.87 4.70 -6.65
N ALA A 7 5.36 4.80 -7.88
CA ALA A 7 5.97 4.17 -9.03
C ALA A 7 7.34 4.78 -9.38
N ALA A 8 7.46 6.11 -9.32
CA ALA A 8 8.72 6.82 -9.52
C ALA A 8 9.75 6.45 -8.44
N PHE A 9 9.33 6.40 -7.17
CA PHE A 9 10.18 5.99 -6.06
C PHE A 9 10.71 4.56 -6.27
N HIS A 10 9.85 3.60 -6.61
CA HIS A 10 10.28 2.24 -6.91
C HIS A 10 11.26 2.20 -8.09
N HIS A 11 10.92 2.85 -9.20
CA HIS A 11 11.76 2.84 -10.41
C HIS A 11 13.14 3.47 -10.19
N LEU A 12 13.20 4.63 -9.54
CA LEU A 12 14.44 5.34 -9.26
C LEU A 12 15.30 4.57 -8.25
N THR A 13 14.69 4.07 -7.18
CA THR A 13 15.39 3.28 -6.16
C THR A 13 15.98 2.00 -6.75
N ALA A 14 15.21 1.24 -7.53
CA ALA A 14 15.68 0.04 -8.20
C ALA A 14 16.88 0.35 -9.11
N ARG A 15 16.73 1.33 -10.01
CA ARG A 15 17.80 1.75 -10.93
C ARG A 15 19.06 2.23 -10.22
N TRP A 16 18.91 2.96 -9.13
CA TRP A 16 20.04 3.44 -8.33
C TRP A 16 20.75 2.28 -7.62
N SER A 17 19.99 1.36 -7.04
CA SER A 17 20.54 0.18 -6.35
C SER A 17 21.34 -0.73 -7.29
N THR A 18 20.83 -1.02 -8.50
CA THR A 18 21.56 -1.81 -9.51
C THR A 18 22.90 -1.16 -9.84
N LYS A 19 22.91 0.15 -10.13
CA LYS A 19 24.15 0.87 -10.43
C LYS A 19 25.14 0.88 -9.27
N ALA A 20 24.64 0.98 -8.05
CA ALA A 20 25.48 0.96 -6.86
C ALA A 20 26.14 -0.42 -6.67
N ILE A 21 25.36 -1.49 -6.84
CA ILE A 21 25.83 -2.88 -6.75
C ILE A 21 26.84 -3.18 -7.87
N ASP A 22 26.55 -2.79 -9.12
CA ASP A 22 27.47 -2.96 -10.25
C ASP A 22 28.81 -2.26 -9.99
N LYS A 23 28.76 -1.04 -9.43
CA LYS A 23 29.96 -0.27 -9.07
C LYS A 23 30.75 -0.95 -7.94
N MET A 24 30.07 -1.47 -6.93
CA MET A 24 30.72 -2.22 -5.83
C MET A 24 31.40 -3.47 -6.37
N LEU A 25 30.70 -4.27 -7.17
CA LEU A 25 31.24 -5.49 -7.75
C LEU A 25 32.44 -5.20 -8.68
N ALA A 26 32.37 -4.14 -9.49
CA ALA A 26 33.48 -3.70 -10.32
C ALA A 26 34.71 -3.29 -9.49
N ALA A 27 34.51 -2.63 -8.35
CA ALA A 27 35.60 -2.25 -7.45
C ALA A 27 36.23 -3.47 -6.75
N ILE A 28 35.42 -4.44 -6.33
CA ILE A 28 35.88 -5.70 -5.74
C ILE A 28 36.74 -6.46 -6.75
N ASN A 29 36.27 -6.60 -7.99
CA ASN A 29 36.98 -7.31 -9.05
C ASN A 29 38.30 -6.64 -9.50
N GLN A 30 38.50 -5.36 -9.19
CA GLN A 30 39.75 -4.65 -9.48
C GLN A 30 40.82 -4.85 -8.39
N SER A 31 40.47 -5.45 -7.24
CA SER A 31 41.44 -5.78 -6.20
C SER A 31 42.11 -7.12 -6.55
N PRO A 32 43.43 -7.15 -6.79
CA PRO A 32 44.12 -8.37 -7.20
C PRO A 32 44.16 -9.37 -6.05
N GLY A 33 43.45 -10.49 -6.21
CA GLY A 33 43.41 -11.56 -5.21
C GLY A 33 44.72 -12.33 -5.11
N THR A 34 45.21 -12.52 -3.88
CA THR A 34 46.45 -13.26 -3.59
C THR A 34 46.29 -14.80 -3.53
N GLY A 35 45.10 -15.32 -3.84
CA GLY A 35 44.82 -16.76 -3.96
C GLY A 35 44.05 -17.38 -2.78
N ASP A 36 44.11 -16.76 -1.60
CA ASP A 36 43.37 -17.17 -0.38
C ASP A 36 42.23 -16.20 0.00
N GLU A 37 41.88 -15.27 -0.90
CA GLU A 37 40.85 -14.26 -0.61
C GLU A 37 39.42 -14.82 -0.79
N PRO A 38 38.45 -14.30 0.00
CA PRO A 38 37.04 -14.67 -0.15
C PRO A 38 36.54 -14.40 -1.57
N ASP A 39 35.55 -15.18 -2.01
CA ASP A 39 34.90 -14.98 -3.31
C ASP A 39 34.37 -13.52 -3.40
N PRO A 40 34.55 -12.82 -4.53
CA PRO A 40 33.99 -11.48 -4.75
C PRO A 40 32.52 -11.35 -4.37
N ILE A 41 31.72 -12.41 -4.54
CA ILE A 41 30.32 -12.47 -4.14
C ILE A 41 30.16 -12.49 -2.62
N ASP A 42 31.02 -13.20 -1.88
CA ASP A 42 31.00 -13.20 -0.41
C ASP A 42 31.39 -11.81 0.14
N ILE A 43 32.35 -11.15 -0.49
CA ILE A 43 32.74 -9.76 -0.16
C ILE A 43 31.56 -8.82 -0.41
N LEU A 44 30.90 -8.94 -1.57
CA LEU A 44 29.72 -8.14 -1.91
C LEU A 44 28.58 -8.38 -0.92
N PHE A 45 28.29 -9.65 -0.60
CA PHE A 45 27.22 -10.02 0.34
C PHE A 45 27.46 -9.45 1.74
N SER A 46 28.71 -9.51 2.23
CA SER A 46 29.12 -8.88 3.49
C SER A 46 28.94 -7.36 3.46
N GLN A 47 29.34 -6.69 2.37
CA GLN A 47 29.15 -5.25 2.19
C GLN A 47 27.68 -4.84 2.11
N LEU A 48 26.80 -5.72 1.61
CA LEU A 48 25.36 -5.52 1.56
C LEU A 48 24.64 -5.94 2.86
N HIS A 49 25.37 -6.14 3.96
CA HIS A 49 24.82 -6.54 5.26
C HIS A 49 23.97 -7.83 5.19
N ASN A 50 24.47 -8.83 4.47
CA ASN A 50 23.81 -10.13 4.28
C ASN A 50 22.45 -10.05 3.55
N VAL A 51 22.31 -9.10 2.62
CA VAL A 51 21.13 -8.97 1.76
C VAL A 51 21.58 -9.11 0.31
N MET A 52 21.05 -10.11 -0.38
CA MET A 52 21.33 -10.27 -1.80
C MET A 52 20.58 -9.22 -2.64
N PRO A 53 21.04 -8.88 -3.86
CA PRO A 53 20.34 -7.94 -4.73
C PRO A 53 18.85 -8.28 -4.94
N HIS A 54 18.52 -9.56 -5.12
CA HIS A 54 17.13 -10.01 -5.28
C HIS A 54 16.31 -9.88 -4.00
N ASP A 55 16.92 -9.99 -2.82
CA ASP A 55 16.27 -9.74 -1.54
C ASP A 55 15.94 -8.26 -1.36
N TYR A 56 16.86 -7.38 -1.76
CA TYR A 56 16.62 -5.94 -1.78
C TYR A 56 15.46 -5.57 -2.70
N ASP A 57 15.43 -6.12 -3.92
CA ASP A 57 14.32 -5.93 -4.86
C ASP A 57 12.99 -6.38 -4.27
N TRP A 58 12.96 -7.55 -3.63
CA TRP A 58 11.77 -8.04 -2.94
C TRP A 58 11.32 -7.10 -1.80
N MET A 59 12.26 -6.59 -1.01
CA MET A 59 11.98 -5.62 0.06
C MET A 59 11.40 -4.31 -0.49
N LEU A 60 11.91 -3.83 -1.61
CA LEU A 60 11.42 -2.63 -2.29
C LEU A 60 9.99 -2.83 -2.79
N ARG A 61 9.73 -3.96 -3.45
CA ARG A 61 8.38 -4.34 -3.93
C ARG A 61 7.38 -4.48 -2.78
N SER A 62 7.81 -5.09 -1.67
CA SER A 62 7.01 -5.18 -0.44
C SER A 62 6.63 -3.80 0.11
N ALA A 63 7.59 -2.85 0.13
CA ALA A 63 7.32 -1.48 0.55
C ALA A 63 6.30 -0.81 -0.38
N THR A 64 6.46 -0.96 -1.69
CA THR A 64 5.53 -0.43 -2.69
C THR A 64 4.10 -0.92 -2.49
N VAL A 65 3.87 -2.23 -2.26
CA VAL A 65 2.53 -2.77 -2.00
C VAL A 65 1.94 -2.16 -0.72
N LYS A 66 2.71 -2.13 0.37
CA LYS A 66 2.26 -1.58 1.65
C LYS A 66 1.88 -0.11 1.55
N ASP A 67 2.71 0.69 0.88
CA ASP A 67 2.48 2.12 0.73
C ASP A 67 1.29 2.38 -0.20
N SER A 68 1.09 1.54 -1.22
CA SER A 68 -0.07 1.62 -2.12
C SER A 68 -1.39 1.32 -1.40
N VAL A 69 -1.43 0.29 -0.55
CA VAL A 69 -2.61 0.00 0.29
C VAL A 69 -2.88 1.14 1.27
N THR A 70 -1.83 1.70 1.88
CA THR A 70 -1.99 2.83 2.81
C THR A 70 -2.55 4.06 2.09
N ALA A 71 -2.03 4.40 0.91
CA ALA A 71 -2.53 5.50 0.10
C ALA A 71 -3.99 5.29 -0.35
N PHE A 72 -4.34 4.05 -0.71
CA PHE A 72 -5.70 3.64 -1.02
C PHE A 72 -6.67 3.88 0.15
N GLU A 73 -6.34 3.37 1.35
CA GLU A 73 -7.18 3.53 2.54
C GLU A 73 -7.35 5.01 2.93
N VAL A 74 -6.26 5.78 2.92
CA VAL A 74 -6.27 7.23 3.22
C VAL A 74 -7.11 7.99 2.20
N TYR A 75 -7.04 7.64 0.92
CA TYR A 75 -7.87 8.27 -0.12
C TYR A 75 -9.36 8.03 0.15
N LEU A 76 -9.75 6.77 0.38
CA LEU A 76 -11.14 6.42 0.66
C LEU A 76 -11.66 7.13 1.92
N GLU A 77 -10.85 7.20 2.97
CA GLU A 77 -11.21 7.92 4.19
C GLU A 77 -11.40 9.42 3.95
N SER A 78 -10.49 10.05 3.20
CA SER A 78 -10.54 11.48 2.88
C SER A 78 -11.74 11.82 1.99
N ALA A 79 -11.99 11.04 0.94
CA ALA A 79 -13.10 11.27 0.02
C ALA A 79 -14.45 11.09 0.72
N ALA A 80 -14.58 10.08 1.58
CA ALA A 80 -15.79 9.91 2.38
C ALA A 80 -15.97 11.02 3.43
N ALA A 81 -14.89 11.48 4.06
CA ALA A 81 -14.94 12.63 4.98
C ALA A 81 -15.42 13.91 4.29
N GLU A 82 -14.98 14.16 3.05
CA GLU A 82 -15.44 15.30 2.24
C GLU A 82 -16.95 15.22 1.97
N VAL A 83 -17.46 14.04 1.56
CA VAL A 83 -18.90 13.85 1.38
C VAL A 83 -19.67 14.13 2.67
N LEU A 84 -19.22 13.59 3.81
CA LEU A 84 -19.89 13.84 5.08
C LEU A 84 -19.88 15.33 5.43
N HIS A 85 -18.74 16.00 5.24
CA HIS A 85 -18.60 17.43 5.49
C HIS A 85 -19.59 18.28 4.68
N GLN A 86 -19.76 17.98 3.39
CA GLN A 86 -20.71 18.69 2.52
C GLN A 86 -22.18 18.52 2.94
N HIS A 87 -22.48 17.54 3.80
CA HIS A 87 -23.83 17.23 4.30
C HIS A 87 -23.98 17.49 5.81
N ASP A 88 -23.08 18.27 6.43
CA ASP A 88 -23.07 18.59 7.87
C ASP A 88 -22.99 17.34 8.78
N LEU A 89 -22.39 16.26 8.27
CA LEU A 89 -22.14 15.02 8.98
C LEU A 89 -20.65 14.86 9.30
N GLU A 90 -20.35 14.09 10.33
CA GLU A 90 -18.99 13.70 10.68
C GLU A 90 -18.93 12.22 11.04
N TRP A 91 -17.75 11.61 10.89
CA TRP A 91 -17.49 10.28 11.41
C TRP A 91 -17.72 10.26 12.93
N ALA A 92 -18.30 9.17 13.43
CA ALA A 92 -18.50 9.00 14.88
C ALA A 92 -17.18 8.73 15.64
N VAL A 93 -16.08 8.54 14.92
CA VAL A 93 -14.74 8.23 15.43
C VAL A 93 -14.04 9.53 15.87
N ARG A 94 -13.12 9.43 16.84
CA ARG A 94 -12.30 10.58 17.27
C ARG A 94 -11.38 11.01 16.11
N ALA A 95 -11.15 12.32 15.98
CA ALA A 95 -10.32 12.90 14.91
C ALA A 95 -8.87 12.39 14.87
N ASP A 96 -8.36 11.77 15.95
CA ASP A 96 -7.01 11.21 16.05
C ASP A 96 -6.90 9.74 15.59
N ARG A 97 -7.99 9.14 15.10
CA ARG A 97 -8.03 7.73 14.71
C ARG A 97 -8.56 7.56 13.30
N SER A 98 -7.91 6.67 12.55
CA SER A 98 -8.41 6.21 11.25
C SER A 98 -9.77 5.54 11.41
N VAL A 99 -10.64 5.77 10.42
CA VAL A 99 -11.95 5.13 10.33
C VAL A 99 -11.80 3.61 10.22
N ASN A 100 -12.67 2.86 10.88
CA ASN A 100 -12.67 1.41 10.79
C ASN A 100 -13.00 0.97 9.35
N TRP A 101 -12.28 -0.01 8.81
CA TRP A 101 -12.51 -0.53 7.46
C TRP A 101 -13.98 -0.94 7.22
N GLY A 102 -14.63 -1.57 8.20
CA GLY A 102 -16.04 -1.94 8.11
C GLY A 102 -16.99 -0.76 7.91
N ASP A 103 -16.67 0.39 8.51
CA ASP A 103 -17.45 1.62 8.34
C ASP A 103 -17.21 2.23 6.96
N LEU A 104 -15.97 2.26 6.47
CA LEU A 104 -15.65 2.71 5.11
C LEU A 104 -16.36 1.85 4.06
N LYS A 105 -16.32 0.52 4.21
CA LYS A 105 -17.06 -0.40 3.33
C LYS A 105 -18.54 -0.09 3.29
N SER A 106 -19.13 0.06 4.48
CA SER A 106 -20.56 0.32 4.63
C SER A 106 -20.95 1.66 4.00
N PHE A 107 -20.09 2.66 4.10
CA PHE A 107 -20.26 3.95 3.45
C PHE A 107 -20.27 3.82 1.92
N TYR A 108 -19.22 3.25 1.32
CA TYR A 108 -19.11 3.14 -0.13
C TYR A 108 -20.16 2.20 -0.75
N THR A 109 -20.56 1.14 -0.03
CA THR A 109 -21.66 0.26 -0.47
C THR A 109 -22.96 1.04 -0.66
N ARG A 110 -23.22 2.06 0.17
CA ARG A 110 -24.41 2.93 0.04
C ARG A 110 -24.32 3.88 -1.14
N LEU A 111 -23.10 4.19 -1.59
CA LEU A 111 -22.86 4.92 -2.83
C LEU A 111 -22.85 3.99 -4.06
N GLY A 112 -23.12 2.70 -3.88
CA GLY A 112 -23.15 1.71 -4.96
C GLY A 112 -21.77 1.22 -5.39
N VAL A 113 -20.72 1.40 -4.58
CA VAL A 113 -19.36 0.96 -4.88
C VAL A 113 -18.94 -0.13 -3.89
N ASP A 114 -18.49 -1.27 -4.41
CA ASP A 114 -17.81 -2.28 -3.61
C ASP A 114 -16.31 -1.98 -3.55
N VAL A 115 -15.85 -1.52 -2.38
CA VAL A 115 -14.43 -1.24 -2.13
C VAL A 115 -13.70 -2.43 -1.48
N ASP A 116 -14.38 -3.56 -1.25
CA ASP A 116 -13.84 -4.76 -0.57
C ASP A 116 -13.94 -6.00 -1.46
N THR A 117 -13.61 -5.82 -2.75
CA THR A 117 -13.53 -6.92 -3.70
C THR A 117 -12.57 -8.00 -3.21
N GLU A 118 -12.67 -9.19 -3.79
CA GLU A 118 -11.80 -10.30 -3.40
C GLU A 118 -10.31 -9.95 -3.60
N GLU A 119 -9.98 -9.27 -4.68
CA GLU A 119 -8.63 -8.82 -5.00
C GLU A 119 -8.14 -7.77 -4.00
N VAL A 120 -8.97 -6.78 -3.64
CA VAL A 120 -8.63 -5.79 -2.61
C VAL A 120 -8.35 -6.49 -1.29
N ARG A 121 -9.19 -7.47 -0.89
CA ARG A 121 -8.97 -8.26 0.34
C ARG A 121 -7.61 -8.96 0.31
N ARG A 122 -7.28 -9.65 -0.78
CA ARG A 122 -5.97 -10.32 -0.93
C ARG A 122 -4.80 -9.33 -0.79
N VAL A 123 -4.87 -8.17 -1.43
CA VAL A 123 -3.80 -7.16 -1.37
C VAL A 123 -3.67 -6.55 0.03
N ARG A 124 -4.79 -6.34 0.72
CA ARG A 124 -4.80 -5.83 2.12
C ARG A 124 -4.29 -6.86 3.12
N ASP A 125 -4.66 -8.13 2.96
CA ASP A 125 -4.16 -9.24 3.78
C ASP A 125 -2.65 -9.43 3.59
N LEU A 126 -2.17 -9.29 2.35
CA LEU A 126 -0.75 -9.23 2.06
C LEU A 126 -0.07 -8.05 2.79
N ARG A 127 -0.64 -6.83 2.73
CA ARG A 127 -0.10 -5.69 3.48
C ARG A 127 -0.06 -5.96 4.99
N HIS A 128 -1.09 -6.60 5.56
CA HIS A 128 -1.08 -6.99 6.96
C HIS A 128 0.09 -7.93 7.28
N THR A 129 0.28 -8.95 6.45
CA THR A 129 1.40 -9.89 6.57
C THR A 129 2.75 -9.16 6.49
N LEU A 130 2.93 -8.31 5.49
CA LEU A 130 4.17 -7.55 5.28
C LEU A 130 4.45 -6.59 6.46
N VAL A 131 3.45 -5.91 7.01
CA VAL A 131 3.68 -4.98 8.14
C VAL A 131 4.21 -5.70 9.37
N HIS A 132 3.70 -6.90 9.68
CA HIS A 132 4.11 -7.63 10.87
C HIS A 132 5.36 -8.49 10.66
N ARG A 133 5.63 -8.91 9.42
CA ARG A 133 6.64 -9.94 9.14
C ARG A 133 7.74 -9.51 8.17
N ARG A 134 7.75 -8.29 7.62
CA ARG A 134 8.80 -7.85 6.66
C ARG A 134 10.23 -8.08 7.16
N GLY A 135 10.48 -7.86 8.45
CA GLY A 135 11.81 -8.10 9.04
C GLY A 135 12.21 -9.58 9.08
N ALA A 136 11.22 -10.48 9.09
CA ALA A 136 11.37 -11.93 9.12
C ALA A 136 11.13 -12.58 7.74
N LEU A 137 11.11 -11.79 6.66
CA LEU A 137 10.94 -12.24 5.27
C LEU A 137 12.04 -11.64 4.37
N ARG A 138 13.17 -11.24 4.97
CA ARG A 138 14.20 -10.44 4.30
C ARG A 138 14.95 -11.27 3.28
N THR A 139 15.25 -12.53 3.60
CA THR A 139 16.00 -13.44 2.72
C THR A 139 15.09 -14.42 2.00
N GLU A 140 15.58 -15.01 0.91
CA GLU A 140 14.85 -16.07 0.19
C GLU A 140 14.52 -17.26 1.08
N ASP A 141 15.45 -17.64 1.96
CA ASP A 141 15.26 -18.73 2.90
C ASP A 141 14.14 -18.42 3.91
N ASP A 142 14.11 -17.19 4.44
CA ASP A 142 13.01 -16.74 5.30
C ASP A 142 11.65 -16.87 4.59
N ARG A 143 11.58 -16.48 3.32
CA ARG A 143 10.35 -16.55 2.50
C ARG A 143 9.92 -17.99 2.23
N LYS A 144 10.85 -18.89 1.93
CA LYS A 144 10.58 -20.33 1.74
C LYS A 144 10.05 -20.98 3.02
N GLN A 145 10.66 -20.67 4.16
CA GLN A 145 10.20 -21.16 5.45
C GLN A 145 8.79 -20.66 5.78
N PHE A 146 8.50 -19.40 5.49
CA PHE A 146 7.18 -18.82 5.69
C PHE A 146 6.11 -19.46 4.80
N HIS A 147 6.42 -19.68 3.51
CA HIS A 147 5.51 -20.35 2.59
C HIS A 147 5.10 -21.74 3.08
N THR A 148 6.07 -22.50 3.62
CA THR A 148 5.84 -23.85 4.15
C THR A 148 4.94 -23.84 5.40
N ARG A 149 5.00 -22.78 6.21
CA ARG A 149 4.30 -22.69 7.49
C ARG A 149 2.86 -22.17 7.37
N ASP A 150 2.67 -21.12 6.57
CA ASP A 150 1.43 -20.34 6.56
C ASP A 150 0.67 -20.44 5.22
N GLY A 151 1.19 -21.19 4.25
CA GLY A 151 0.54 -21.44 2.94
C GLY A 151 0.43 -20.20 2.03
N LEU A 152 0.86 -19.04 2.50
CA LEU A 152 0.87 -17.80 1.73
C LEU A 152 2.09 -17.80 0.81
N ILE A 153 1.87 -17.79 -0.51
CA ILE A 153 2.94 -17.52 -1.47
C ILE A 153 3.18 -16.00 -1.45
N VAL A 154 4.30 -15.57 -0.89
CA VAL A 154 4.73 -14.16 -0.90
C VAL A 154 5.79 -13.95 -1.97
N ASP A 155 5.48 -14.41 -3.18
CA ASP A 155 6.29 -14.06 -4.34
C ASP A 155 5.81 -12.70 -4.85
N LEU A 156 6.68 -11.70 -4.69
CA LEU A 156 6.42 -10.35 -5.13
C LEU A 156 7.27 -10.08 -6.36
N ASP A 157 6.84 -10.65 -7.48
CA ASP A 157 7.36 -10.22 -8.76
C ASP A 157 6.84 -8.82 -9.13
N LEU A 158 7.43 -8.24 -10.17
CA LEU A 158 7.05 -6.91 -10.61
C LEU A 158 5.60 -6.86 -11.13
N ASP A 159 5.11 -7.94 -11.72
CA ASP A 159 3.79 -7.98 -12.34
C ASP A 159 2.69 -8.11 -11.29
N TYR A 160 2.93 -8.86 -10.22
CA TYR A 160 2.08 -8.91 -9.04
C TYR A 160 1.95 -7.52 -8.39
N VAL A 161 3.05 -6.76 -8.26
CA VAL A 161 3.01 -5.39 -7.73
C VAL A 161 2.18 -4.48 -8.64
N LYS A 162 2.38 -4.56 -9.97
CA LYS A 162 1.57 -3.79 -10.93
C LYS A 162 0.09 -4.16 -10.87
N GLN A 163 -0.23 -5.45 -10.80
CA GLN A 163 -1.60 -5.93 -10.72
C GLN A 163 -2.26 -5.45 -9.43
N SER A 164 -1.59 -5.63 -8.29
CA SER A 164 -2.06 -5.16 -6.98
C SER A 164 -2.34 -3.67 -6.98
N THR A 165 -1.44 -2.86 -7.55
CA THR A 165 -1.65 -1.40 -7.65
C THR A 165 -2.72 -1.00 -8.65
N SER A 166 -2.94 -1.76 -9.72
CA SER A 166 -4.03 -1.53 -10.67
C SER A 166 -5.38 -1.74 -10.01
N VAL A 167 -5.56 -2.87 -9.31
CA VAL A 167 -6.79 -3.20 -8.58
C VAL A 167 -7.19 -2.07 -7.62
N LEU A 168 -6.25 -1.58 -6.81
CA LEU A 168 -6.52 -0.47 -5.89
C LEU A 168 -6.88 0.82 -6.63
N THR A 169 -6.25 1.08 -7.78
CA THR A 169 -6.52 2.27 -8.59
C THR A 169 -7.92 2.21 -9.21
N GLU A 170 -8.34 1.06 -9.73
CA GLU A 170 -9.66 0.86 -10.32
C GLU A 170 -10.77 1.11 -9.30
N VAL A 171 -10.59 0.63 -8.06
CA VAL A 171 -11.54 0.89 -6.97
C VAL A 171 -11.55 2.37 -6.57
N VAL A 172 -10.39 3.03 -6.54
CA VAL A 172 -10.32 4.48 -6.31
C VAL A 172 -11.08 5.26 -7.36
N GLN A 173 -10.94 4.91 -8.65
CA GLN A 173 -11.66 5.56 -9.74
C GLN A 173 -13.17 5.36 -9.62
N ALA A 174 -13.63 4.16 -9.27
CA ALA A 174 -15.04 3.89 -9.02
C ALA A 174 -15.58 4.68 -7.82
N ALA A 175 -14.82 4.71 -6.71
CA ALA A 175 -15.14 5.50 -5.52
C ALA A 175 -15.22 7.00 -5.83
N GLU A 176 -14.28 7.53 -6.61
CA GLU A 176 -14.27 8.94 -7.05
C GLU A 176 -15.53 9.28 -7.84
N GLN A 177 -15.86 8.47 -8.86
CA GLN A 177 -17.05 8.67 -9.67
C GLN A 177 -18.34 8.66 -8.84
N ALA A 178 -18.43 7.81 -7.81
CA ALA A 178 -19.58 7.74 -6.92
C ALA A 178 -19.65 8.90 -5.92
N VAL A 179 -18.51 9.46 -5.52
CA VAL A 179 -18.41 10.59 -4.58
C VAL A 179 -18.70 11.93 -5.25
N VAL A 180 -18.26 12.13 -6.50
CA VAL A 180 -18.38 13.41 -7.23
C VAL A 180 -19.77 14.05 -7.17
N PRO A 181 -20.89 13.31 -7.38
CA PRO A 181 -22.22 13.90 -7.27
C PRO A 181 -22.51 14.50 -5.89
N TYR A 182 -22.00 13.92 -4.81
CA TYR A 182 -22.29 14.38 -3.45
C TYR A 182 -21.43 15.56 -3.01
N VAL A 183 -20.30 15.80 -3.67
CA VAL A 183 -19.37 16.90 -3.38
C VAL A 183 -19.65 18.12 -4.26
N PHE A 184 -19.94 17.91 -5.56
CA PHE A 184 -19.98 19.01 -6.53
C PHE A 184 -21.40 19.48 -6.91
N THR A 185 -22.48 18.76 -6.56
CA THR A 185 -23.82 19.30 -6.81
C THR A 185 -24.16 20.37 -5.77
N SER A 186 -23.93 21.62 -6.15
CA SER A 186 -24.54 22.76 -5.48
C SER A 186 -26.07 22.68 -5.64
N ARG A 187 -26.81 22.54 -4.54
CA ARG A 187 -28.25 22.86 -4.38
C ARG A 187 -29.37 21.89 -4.87
N ARG A 188 -29.18 20.59 -5.11
CA ARG A 188 -30.33 19.64 -5.14
C ARG A 188 -29.94 18.30 -4.56
N GLU A 189 -30.51 17.97 -3.39
CA GLU A 189 -30.23 16.77 -2.59
C GLU A 189 -30.42 15.46 -3.38
N PRO A 190 -29.38 14.62 -3.54
CA PRO A 190 -29.52 13.19 -3.37
C PRO A 190 -29.56 12.92 -1.86
N SER A 191 -30.75 12.75 -1.30
CA SER A 191 -30.95 12.48 0.13
C SER A 191 -30.17 11.24 0.57
N LEU A 192 -29.28 11.37 1.57
CA LEU A 192 -28.61 10.25 2.24
C LEU A 192 -29.55 9.45 3.19
N SER A 193 -30.85 9.73 3.19
CA SER A 193 -31.83 9.15 4.15
C SER A 193 -31.99 7.62 4.08
N HIS A 194 -31.49 6.96 3.03
CA HIS A 194 -31.44 5.50 2.95
C HIS A 194 -30.25 4.87 3.70
N ALA A 195 -29.36 5.67 4.29
CA ALA A 195 -28.13 5.26 4.98
C ALA A 195 -28.33 4.91 6.48
N ASN A 196 -29.47 4.35 6.86
CA ASN A 196 -29.77 3.95 8.24
C ASN A 196 -28.93 2.74 8.65
N LYS A 197 -27.78 2.96 9.34
CA LYS A 197 -27.09 2.01 10.26
C LYS A 197 -25.66 2.39 10.68
N VAL A 198 -25.05 3.40 10.07
CA VAL A 198 -23.89 4.09 10.69
C VAL A 198 -24.51 5.27 11.41
N ARG A 199 -24.07 5.63 12.62
CA ARG A 199 -24.58 6.80 13.36
C ARG A 199 -23.68 8.00 13.05
N PRO A 200 -23.80 8.69 11.91
CA PRO A 200 -23.19 10.00 11.80
C PRO A 200 -23.82 10.87 12.88
N ARG A 201 -22.98 11.57 13.65
CA ARG A 201 -23.47 12.57 14.59
C ARG A 201 -23.70 13.84 13.79
N VAL A 202 -24.88 14.44 13.96
CA VAL A 202 -25.13 15.81 13.52
C VAL A 202 -24.16 16.70 14.28
N ARG A 203 -23.42 17.54 13.56
CA ARG A 203 -22.51 18.50 14.17
C ARG A 203 -23.32 19.39 15.12
N GLY A 204 -23.01 19.32 16.42
CA GLY A 204 -23.65 20.16 17.41
C GLY A 204 -23.40 21.63 17.04
N ARG A 205 -24.47 22.36 16.72
CA ARG A 205 -24.42 23.80 16.51
C ARG A 205 -24.03 24.44 17.84
N THR A 206 -22.75 24.71 18.06
CA THR A 206 -22.30 25.55 19.17
C THR A 206 -22.89 26.94 18.93
N GLY A 207 -23.91 27.26 19.72
CA GLY A 207 -24.54 28.56 19.69
C GLY A 207 -23.62 29.62 20.29
N GLN A 208 -23.63 30.77 19.61
CA GLN A 208 -23.22 32.13 20.01
C GLN A 208 -21.72 32.39 20.20
#